data_AF-A0A3M0L4P7-F1
#
_entry.id   AF-A0A3M0L4P7-F1
#
_cell.length_a   1.000
_cell.length_b   1.000
_cell.length_c   1.000
_cell.angle_alpha   90.00
_cell.angle_beta   90.00
_cell.angle_gamma   90.00
#
_symmetry.space_group_name_H-M   'P 1'
#
loop_
_entity.id
_entity.type
_entity.pdbx_description
1 polymer ?
#
loop_
_entity_poly.entity_id
_entity_poly.type
_entity_poly.pdbx_seq_one_letter_code
_entity_poly.pdbx_strand_id
1 'polypeptide(L)'
;MEVFEKREKIIQILLKASFAIKKSKVKGPAQEIQFLGVKWRDGRRQIPTEVINKITAMCPPTNKRETQAFLSAISFWKMHIPEYSQIVSPLYLVTRKKNDFHWGPEQQQAFAQIKQEIAHAVALSPVRTGPDVKNVLYSAARNNSLSWSLWQKVPEETQGRPLRF
;
A
#
# COMPACT_ATOMS: atom_id res chain seq x y z
N MET A 1 -7.09 -28.14 4.52
CA MET A 1 -7.61 -29.08 3.51
C MET A 1 -8.26 -28.33 2.34
N GLU A 2 -9.18 -27.40 2.62
CA GLU A 2 -9.91 -26.61 1.60
C GLU A 2 -9.06 -25.87 0.55
N VAL A 3 -7.93 -25.26 0.94
CA VAL A 3 -7.05 -24.52 0.02
C VAL A 3 -6.44 -25.42 -1.07
N PHE A 4 -6.10 -26.66 -0.71
CA PHE A 4 -5.53 -27.62 -1.66
C PHE A 4 -6.57 -28.09 -2.68
N GLU A 5 -7.79 -28.37 -2.23
CA GLU A 5 -8.89 -28.77 -3.12
C GLU A 5 -9.27 -27.68 -4.11
N LYS A 6 -9.36 -26.42 -3.64
CA LYS A 6 -9.61 -25.27 -4.51
C LYS A 6 -8.50 -25.11 -5.55
N ARG A 7 -7.24 -25.24 -5.14
CA ARG A 7 -6.09 -25.20 -6.05
C ARG A 7 -6.20 -26.29 -7.13
N GLU A 8 -6.48 -27.52 -6.74
CA GLU A 8 -6.57 -28.63 -7.69
C GLU A 8 -7.71 -28.40 -8.70
N LYS A 9 -8.89 -27.95 -8.23
CA LYS A 9 -10.00 -27.57 -9.12
C LYS A 9 -9.58 -26.49 -10.14
N ILE A 10 -8.87 -25.44 -9.70
CA ILE A 10 -8.39 -24.38 -10.60
C ILE A 10 -7.40 -24.93 -11.63
N ILE A 11 -6.45 -25.78 -11.21
CA ILE A 11 -5.49 -26.42 -12.11
C ILE A 11 -6.22 -27.25 -13.17
N GLN A 12 -7.20 -28.06 -12.76
CA GLN A 12 -8.00 -28.87 -13.68
C GLN A 12 -8.78 -28.02 -14.69
N ILE A 13 -9.37 -26.90 -14.26
CA ILE A 13 -10.09 -25.97 -15.16
C ILE A 13 -9.11 -25.39 -16.20
N LEU A 14 -7.94 -24.93 -15.77
CA LEU A 14 -6.93 -24.37 -16.66
C LEU A 14 -6.42 -25.40 -17.67
N LEU A 15 -6.16 -26.63 -17.23
CA LEU A 15 -5.74 -27.72 -18.12
C LEU A 15 -6.82 -28.08 -19.14
N LYS A 16 -8.10 -28.14 -18.72
CA LYS A 16 -9.23 -28.36 -19.64
C LYS A 16 -9.37 -27.24 -20.67
N ALA A 17 -9.05 -26.01 -20.29
CA ALA A 17 -9.01 -24.87 -21.20
C ALA A 17 -7.70 -24.78 -22.02
N SER A 18 -6.90 -25.86 -22.07
CA SER A 18 -5.64 -25.96 -22.84
C SER A 18 -4.54 -24.98 -22.40
N PHE A 19 -4.59 -24.45 -21.18
CA PHE A 19 -3.48 -23.66 -20.63
C PHE A 19 -2.34 -24.55 -20.15
N ALA A 20 -1.11 -24.20 -20.53
CA ALA A 20 0.09 -24.83 -19.99
C ALA A 20 0.48 -24.22 -18.63
N ILE A 21 0.63 -25.07 -17.61
CA ILE A 21 1.01 -24.65 -16.26
C ILE A 21 2.44 -25.11 -15.95
N LYS A 22 3.35 -24.15 -15.74
CA LYS A 22 4.71 -24.47 -15.29
C LYS A 22 4.69 -24.81 -13.80
N LYS A 23 4.88 -26.09 -13.44
CA LYS A 23 4.90 -26.57 -12.04
C LYS A 23 5.83 -25.75 -11.15
N SER A 24 6.99 -25.31 -11.66
CA SER A 24 7.96 -24.49 -10.91
C SER A 24 7.45 -23.11 -10.49
N LYS A 25 6.38 -22.61 -11.11
CA LYS A 25 5.74 -21.33 -10.75
C LYS A 25 4.56 -21.50 -9.77
N VAL A 26 4.13 -22.75 -9.52
CA VAL A 26 3.02 -23.02 -8.61
C VAL A 26 3.55 -23.10 -7.19
N LYS A 27 3.16 -22.15 -6.35
CA LYS A 27 3.51 -22.14 -4.93
C LYS A 27 2.47 -22.94 -4.14
N GLY A 28 2.95 -23.71 -3.16
CA GLY A 28 2.08 -24.37 -2.17
C GLY A 28 1.54 -23.35 -1.17
N PRO A 29 0.78 -23.79 -0.15
CA PRO A 29 0.41 -22.94 0.96
C PRO A 29 1.66 -22.35 1.60
N ALA A 30 1.63 -21.04 1.80
CA ALA A 30 2.72 -20.31 2.42
C ALA A 30 2.12 -19.25 3.33
N GLN A 31 2.79 -18.99 4.45
CA GLN A 31 2.45 -17.89 5.33
C GLN A 31 2.67 -16.52 4.64
N GLU A 32 3.58 -16.49 3.67
CA GLU A 32 3.92 -15.32 2.88
C GLU A 32 3.88 -15.64 1.37
N ILE A 33 3.26 -14.76 0.60
CA ILE A 33 3.27 -14.81 -0.86
C ILE A 33 3.30 -13.40 -1.46
N GLN A 34 4.11 -13.19 -2.49
CA GLN A 34 4.04 -11.98 -3.30
C GLN A 34 3.16 -12.22 -4.52
N PHE A 35 2.15 -11.37 -4.70
CA PHE A 35 1.21 -11.45 -5.82
C PHE A 35 0.88 -10.04 -6.31
N LEU A 36 0.98 -9.83 -7.63
CA LEU A 36 0.79 -8.52 -8.30
C LEU A 36 1.63 -7.39 -7.67
N GLY A 37 2.89 -7.70 -7.31
CA GLY A 37 3.80 -6.74 -6.70
C GLY A 37 3.52 -6.43 -5.22
N VAL A 38 2.46 -6.98 -4.62
CA VAL A 38 2.11 -6.78 -3.20
C VAL A 38 2.55 -8.01 -2.39
N LYS A 39 3.12 -7.78 -1.20
CA LYS A 39 3.43 -8.84 -0.25
C LYS A 39 2.19 -9.16 0.57
N TRP A 40 1.82 -10.42 0.64
CA TRP A 40 0.77 -10.93 1.51
C TRP A 40 1.39 -11.77 2.60
N ARG A 41 1.15 -11.42 3.86
CA ARG A 41 1.62 -12.17 5.02
C ARG A 41 0.52 -12.24 6.07
N ASP A 42 0.23 -13.45 6.55
CA ASP A 42 -0.85 -13.71 7.52
C ASP A 42 -2.21 -13.10 7.08
N GLY A 43 -2.48 -13.20 5.77
CA GLY A 43 -3.68 -12.64 5.13
C GLY A 43 -3.68 -11.12 4.96
N ARG A 44 -2.69 -10.39 5.44
CA ARG A 44 -2.58 -8.93 5.33
C ARG A 44 -1.71 -8.51 4.14
N ARG A 45 -2.10 -7.42 3.47
CA ARG A 45 -1.30 -6.76 2.43
C ARG A 45 -0.25 -5.86 3.04
N GLN A 46 0.97 -5.95 2.52
CA GLN A 46 2.14 -5.21 2.96
C GLN A 46 2.93 -4.71 1.74
N ILE A 47 3.67 -3.63 1.93
CA ILE A 47 4.69 -3.20 0.96
C ILE A 47 5.84 -4.21 1.01
N PRO A 48 6.31 -4.77 -0.12
CA PRO A 48 7.48 -5.64 -0.12
C PRO A 48 8.72 -4.93 0.44
N THR A 49 9.54 -5.63 1.22
CA THR A 49 10.73 -5.08 1.86
C THR A 49 11.72 -4.50 0.84
N GLU A 50 11.83 -5.09 -0.35
CA GLU A 50 12.69 -4.58 -1.42
C GLU A 50 12.22 -3.22 -1.94
N VAL A 51 10.90 -2.98 -1.94
CA VAL A 51 10.31 -1.70 -2.35
C VAL A 51 10.55 -0.65 -1.28
N ILE A 52 10.35 -1.00 0.00
CA ILE A 52 10.67 -0.13 1.14
C ILE A 52 12.14 0.31 1.05
N ASN A 53 13.07 -0.65 0.95
CA ASN A 53 14.51 -0.37 0.91
C ASN A 53 14.89 0.53 -0.27
N LYS A 54 14.29 0.32 -1.45
CA LYS A 54 14.54 1.18 -2.62
C LYS A 54 14.09 2.61 -2.38
N ILE A 55 12.90 2.81 -1.80
CA ILE A 55 12.36 4.14 -1.53
C ILE A 55 13.16 4.84 -0.42
N THR A 56 13.50 4.12 0.66
CA THR A 56 14.28 4.68 1.77
C THR A 56 15.73 5.00 1.37
N ALA A 57 16.26 4.37 0.34
CA ALA A 57 17.58 4.69 -0.21
C ALA A 57 17.60 5.87 -1.20
N MET A 58 16.45 6.37 -1.68
CA MET A 58 16.43 7.48 -2.64
C MET A 58 17.02 8.77 -2.04
N CYS A 59 17.81 9.48 -2.83
CA CYS A 59 18.30 10.81 -2.49
C CYS A 59 17.20 11.87 -2.65
N PRO A 60 17.31 13.01 -1.96
CA PRO A 60 16.42 14.15 -2.19
C PRO A 60 16.43 14.57 -3.67
N PRO A 61 15.25 14.71 -4.31
CA PRO A 61 15.14 15.25 -5.66
C PRO A 61 15.77 16.64 -5.83
N THR A 62 16.42 16.86 -6.96
CA THR A 62 17.08 18.13 -7.30
C THR A 62 16.32 18.94 -8.34
N ASN A 63 15.24 18.40 -8.90
CA ASN A 63 14.40 19.06 -9.89
C ASN A 63 12.96 18.52 -9.91
N LYS A 64 12.06 19.23 -10.59
CA LYS A 64 10.63 18.87 -10.69
C LYS A 64 10.40 17.46 -11.21
N ARG A 65 11.20 17.01 -12.19
CA ARG A 65 11.05 15.71 -12.82
C ARG A 65 11.39 14.58 -11.85
N GLU A 66 12.47 14.74 -11.09
CA GLU A 66 12.84 13.80 -10.02
C GLU A 66 11.81 13.78 -8.90
N THR A 67 11.26 14.94 -8.51
CA THR A 67 10.19 14.98 -7.49
C THR A 67 8.93 14.26 -7.98
N GLN A 68 8.55 14.45 -9.25
CA GLN A 68 7.43 13.71 -9.86
C GLN A 68 7.71 12.22 -9.89
N ALA A 69 8.92 11.80 -10.30
CA ALA A 69 9.30 10.39 -10.32
C ALA A 69 9.23 9.76 -8.92
N PHE A 70 9.72 10.47 -7.89
CA PHE A 70 9.61 10.06 -6.50
C PHE A 70 8.14 9.91 -6.06
N LEU A 71 7.30 10.92 -6.29
CA LEU A 71 5.87 10.89 -5.97
C LEU A 71 5.16 9.74 -6.69
N SER A 72 5.49 9.50 -7.97
CA SER A 72 4.95 8.37 -8.73
C SER A 72 5.33 7.03 -8.10
N ALA A 73 6.58 6.86 -7.67
CA ALA A 73 7.07 5.63 -7.05
C ALA A 73 6.34 5.29 -5.74
N ILE A 74 5.97 6.30 -4.96
CA ILE A 74 5.29 6.11 -3.67
C ILE A 74 3.75 6.10 -3.78
N SER A 75 3.19 6.65 -4.85
CA SER A 75 1.74 6.87 -5.00
C SER A 75 0.90 5.58 -4.97
N PHE A 76 1.46 4.46 -5.44
CA PHE A 76 0.79 3.16 -5.41
C PHE A 76 0.56 2.67 -3.96
N TRP A 77 1.44 3.08 -3.04
CA TRP A 77 1.45 2.62 -1.65
C TRP A 77 0.70 3.53 -0.68
N LYS A 78 0.16 4.66 -1.16
CA LYS A 78 -0.51 5.68 -0.32
C LYS A 78 -1.57 5.12 0.63
N MET A 79 -2.26 4.04 0.25
CA MET A 79 -3.28 3.40 1.07
C MET A 79 -2.77 2.77 2.37
N HIS A 80 -1.45 2.54 2.47
CA HIS A 80 -0.78 2.02 3.66
C HIS A 80 -0.28 3.13 4.60
N ILE A 81 -0.38 4.39 4.20
CA ILE A 81 0.28 5.52 4.85
C ILE A 81 -0.80 6.46 5.40
N PRO A 82 -0.96 6.53 6.73
CA PRO A 82 -1.81 7.52 7.36
C PRO A 82 -1.42 8.93 6.94
N GLU A 83 -2.42 9.79 6.71
CA GLU A 83 -2.20 11.23 6.41
C GLU A 83 -1.32 11.51 5.19
N TYR A 84 -1.17 10.55 4.27
CA TYR A 84 -0.32 10.64 3.08
C TYR A 84 -0.40 12.01 2.38
N SER A 85 -1.62 12.48 2.10
CA SER A 85 -1.89 13.74 1.40
C SER A 85 -1.28 14.96 2.09
N GLN A 86 -1.27 14.98 3.42
CA GLN A 86 -0.70 16.08 4.21
C GLN A 86 0.82 16.07 4.08
N ILE A 87 1.41 14.89 4.25
CA ILE A 87 2.87 14.68 4.25
C ILE A 87 3.47 15.06 2.90
N VAL A 88 2.87 14.63 1.80
CA VAL A 88 3.43 14.88 0.46
C VAL A 88 3.00 16.21 -0.15
N SER A 89 2.17 17.00 0.54
CA SER A 89 1.67 18.28 0.04
C SER A 89 2.81 19.24 -0.37
N PRO A 90 3.86 19.46 0.46
CA PRO A 90 4.99 20.32 0.07
C PRO A 90 5.73 19.85 -1.18
N LEU A 91 5.75 18.53 -1.44
CA LEU A 91 6.38 17.95 -2.62
C LEU A 91 5.53 18.19 -3.88
N TYR A 92 4.20 18.07 -3.79
CA TYR A 92 3.34 18.39 -4.93
C TYR A 92 3.41 19.87 -5.31
N LEU A 93 3.56 20.79 -4.35
CA LEU A 93 3.69 22.22 -4.62
C LEU A 93 4.84 22.55 -5.56
N VAL A 94 6.00 21.89 -5.41
CA VAL A 94 7.18 22.17 -6.24
C VAL A 94 7.13 21.51 -7.62
N THR A 95 6.22 20.55 -7.81
CA THR A 95 5.98 19.92 -9.11
C THR A 95 4.99 20.67 -10.01
N ARG A 96 4.30 21.69 -9.48
CA ARG A 96 3.31 22.47 -10.24
C ARG A 96 3.99 23.24 -11.37
N LYS A 97 3.39 23.20 -12.57
CA LYS A 97 3.95 23.87 -13.76
C LYS A 97 4.24 25.36 -13.54
N LYS A 98 3.37 26.06 -12.81
CA LYS A 98 3.43 27.50 -12.55
C LYS A 98 4.49 27.92 -11.52
N ASN A 99 5.02 26.98 -10.74
CA ASN A 99 5.92 27.31 -9.63
C ASN A 99 7.36 27.04 -10.05
N ASP A 100 8.32 27.85 -9.65
CA ASP A 100 9.73 27.47 -9.79
C ASP A 100 10.08 26.31 -8.87
N PHE A 101 11.12 25.56 -9.24
CA PHE A 101 11.60 24.49 -8.38
C PHE A 101 12.37 25.09 -7.21
N HIS A 102 11.85 24.93 -6.00
CA HIS A 102 12.51 25.32 -4.77
C HIS A 102 12.52 24.12 -3.82
N TRP A 103 13.69 23.71 -3.34
CA TRP A 103 13.83 22.63 -2.37
C TRP A 103 14.29 23.20 -1.04
N GLY A 104 13.33 23.51 -0.17
CA GLY A 104 13.58 24.11 1.14
C GLY A 104 13.38 23.13 2.31
N PRO A 105 13.41 23.64 3.54
CA PRO A 105 13.20 22.84 4.75
C PRO A 105 11.87 22.06 4.74
N GLU A 106 10.78 22.66 4.24
CA GLU A 106 9.47 21.99 4.17
C GLU A 106 9.47 20.78 3.24
N GLN A 107 10.09 20.89 2.06
CA GLN A 107 10.21 19.76 1.12
C GLN A 107 11.14 18.68 1.69
N GLN A 108 12.24 19.09 2.32
CA GLN A 108 13.18 18.16 2.93
C GLN A 108 12.53 17.39 4.10
N GLN A 109 11.73 18.07 4.92
CA GLN A 109 10.97 17.45 6.00
C GLN A 109 9.91 16.49 5.46
N ALA A 110 9.12 16.92 4.47
CA ALA A 110 8.12 16.07 3.81
C ALA A 110 8.75 14.82 3.19
N PHE A 111 9.91 14.97 2.53
CA PHE A 111 10.67 13.87 1.94
C PHE A 111 11.19 12.88 2.99
N ALA A 112 11.74 13.37 4.11
CA ALA A 112 12.19 12.51 5.19
C ALA A 112 11.01 11.78 5.86
N GLN A 113 9.93 12.51 6.16
CA GLN A 113 8.75 11.98 6.83
C GLN A 113 8.07 10.89 5.98
N ILE A 114 7.86 11.11 4.69
CA ILE A 114 7.20 10.09 3.85
C ILE A 114 8.05 8.81 3.71
N LYS A 115 9.38 8.93 3.71
CA LYS A 115 10.28 7.77 3.72
C LYS A 115 10.16 6.99 5.04
N GLN A 116 10.04 7.69 6.16
CA GLN A 116 9.81 7.08 7.47
C GLN A 116 8.45 6.38 7.53
N GLU A 117 7.37 7.01 7.05
CA GLU A 117 6.05 6.40 7.02
C GLU A 117 5.98 5.17 6.11
N ILE A 118 6.70 5.17 4.99
CA ILE A 118 6.80 3.99 4.11
C ILE A 118 7.52 2.83 4.81
N ALA A 119 8.53 3.12 5.63
CA ALA A 119 9.21 2.10 6.42
C ALA A 119 8.30 1.49 7.51
N HIS A 120 7.33 2.26 8.01
CA HIS A 120 6.36 1.84 9.03
C HIS A 120 4.95 1.63 8.47
N ALA A 121 4.85 1.39 7.16
CA ALA A 121 3.60 1.29 6.44
C ALA A 121 2.66 0.24 7.05
N VAL A 122 1.39 0.62 7.23
CA VAL A 122 0.41 -0.22 7.93
C VAL A 122 0.04 -1.43 7.08
N ALA A 123 0.08 -2.61 7.68
CA ALA A 123 -0.40 -3.85 7.05
C ALA A 123 -1.93 -3.84 6.94
N LEU A 124 -2.46 -3.87 5.72
CA LEU A 124 -3.89 -3.74 5.46
C LEU A 124 -4.57 -5.11 5.46
N SER A 125 -5.72 -5.20 6.11
CA SER A 125 -6.52 -6.41 6.14
C SER A 125 -7.32 -6.58 4.83
N PRO A 126 -7.64 -7.82 4.45
CA PRO A 126 -8.59 -8.07 3.37
C PRO A 126 -9.99 -7.72 3.88
N VAL A 127 -10.85 -7.26 2.97
CA VAL A 127 -12.25 -6.96 3.30
C VAL A 127 -12.95 -8.26 3.68
N ARG A 128 -13.53 -8.29 4.88
CA ARG A 128 -14.43 -9.36 5.31
C ARG A 128 -15.87 -8.98 4.97
N THR A 129 -16.65 -9.98 4.59
CA THR A 129 -18.09 -9.88 4.36
C THR A 129 -18.80 -10.80 5.34
N GLY A 130 -19.78 -10.28 6.06
CA GLY A 130 -20.58 -11.04 7.02
C GLY A 130 -21.60 -10.13 7.69
N PRO A 131 -22.70 -10.68 8.23
CA PRO A 131 -23.77 -9.89 8.84
C PRO A 131 -23.28 -9.03 10.01
N ASP A 132 -22.25 -9.49 10.72
CA ASP A 132 -21.72 -8.82 11.92
C ASP A 132 -20.53 -7.89 11.64
N VAL A 133 -20.05 -7.81 10.39
CA VAL A 133 -18.88 -6.99 10.04
C VAL A 133 -19.31 -5.54 9.78
N LYS A 134 -18.84 -4.60 10.61
CA LYS A 134 -19.15 -3.17 10.45
C LYS A 134 -17.97 -2.42 9.85
N ASN A 135 -18.23 -1.67 8.79
CA ASN A 135 -17.26 -0.71 8.25
C ASN A 135 -17.34 0.60 9.05
N VAL A 136 -16.19 1.13 9.45
CA VAL A 136 -16.07 2.39 10.19
C VAL A 136 -15.16 3.33 9.40
N LEU A 137 -15.67 4.50 9.07
CA LEU A 137 -14.92 5.57 8.43
C LEU A 137 -14.55 6.60 9.50
N TYR A 138 -13.25 6.84 9.67
CA TYR A 138 -12.75 7.96 10.43
C TYR A 138 -12.34 9.05 9.45
N SER A 139 -12.76 10.28 9.68
CA SER A 139 -12.34 11.45 8.90
C SER A 139 -11.86 12.55 9.83
N ALA A 140 -10.81 13.24 9.41
CA ALA A 140 -10.28 14.40 10.10
C ALA A 140 -9.85 15.44 9.08
N ALA A 141 -10.16 16.71 9.35
CA ALA A 141 -9.74 17.84 8.53
C ALA A 141 -8.83 18.76 9.35
N ARG A 142 -7.65 19.09 8.81
CA ARG A 142 -6.72 20.05 9.41
C ARG A 142 -6.05 20.88 8.33
N ASN A 143 -5.99 22.21 8.50
CA ASN A 143 -5.26 23.15 7.63
C ASN A 143 -5.41 22.85 6.12
N ASN A 144 -6.64 22.88 5.61
CA ASN A 144 -6.99 22.61 4.20
C ASN A 144 -6.68 21.19 3.68
N SER A 145 -6.34 20.25 4.56
CA SER A 145 -6.12 18.85 4.21
C SER A 145 -7.18 17.95 4.84
N LEU A 146 -7.70 17.03 4.04
CA LEU A 146 -8.64 16.00 4.47
C LEU A 146 -7.86 14.68 4.58
N SER A 147 -7.95 14.05 5.75
CA SER A 147 -7.52 12.68 5.99
C SER A 147 -8.72 11.82 6.30
N TRP A 148 -8.64 10.55 5.92
CA TRP A 148 -9.64 9.57 6.28
C TRP A 148 -9.00 8.21 6.41
N SER A 149 -9.64 7.31 7.14
CA SER A 149 -9.22 5.91 7.19
C SER A 149 -10.44 5.02 7.32
N LEU A 150 -10.41 3.90 6.60
CA LEU A 150 -11.47 2.92 6.57
C LEU A 150 -11.03 1.68 7.35
N TRP A 151 -11.86 1.28 8.30
CA TRP A 151 -11.61 0.16 9.21
C TRP A 151 -12.78 -0.81 9.24
N GLN A 152 -12.52 -2.06 9.62
CA GLN A 152 -13.55 -3.04 9.94
C GLN A 152 -13.53 -3.37 11.43
N LYS A 153 -14.70 -3.36 12.05
CA LYS A 153 -14.93 -3.90 13.39
C LYS A 153 -15.71 -5.20 13.29
N VAL A 154 -15.20 -6.22 13.96
CA VAL A 154 -15.86 -7.51 14.15
C VAL A 154 -16.18 -7.60 15.65
N PRO A 155 -17.39 -8.04 16.07
CA PRO A 155 -17.78 -8.02 17.48
C PRO A 155 -16.83 -8.74 18.43
N GLU A 156 -16.13 -9.76 17.93
CA GLU A 156 -15.17 -10.56 18.68
C GLU A 156 -13.78 -9.91 18.84
N GLU A 157 -13.52 -8.78 18.18
CA GLU A 157 -12.20 -8.13 18.16
C GLU A 157 -12.23 -6.75 18.82
N THR A 158 -11.32 -6.53 19.78
CA THR A 158 -11.17 -5.26 20.50
C THR A 158 -10.56 -4.16 19.62
N GLN A 159 -9.76 -4.53 18.63
CA GLN A 159 -9.09 -3.59 17.72
C GLN A 159 -9.67 -3.69 16.31
N GLY A 160 -9.93 -2.53 15.69
CA GLY A 160 -10.34 -2.48 14.29
C GLY A 160 -9.25 -2.97 13.34
N ARG A 161 -9.67 -3.47 12.17
CA ARG A 161 -8.79 -3.89 11.08
C ARG A 161 -8.67 -2.78 10.04
N PRO A 162 -7.47 -2.23 9.76
CA PRO A 162 -7.32 -1.17 8.78
C PRO A 162 -7.49 -1.75 7.36
N LEU A 163 -8.36 -1.14 6.57
CA LEU A 163 -8.56 -1.46 5.17
C LEU A 163 -7.82 -0.49 4.24
N ARG A 164 -7.76 0.78 4.63
CA ARG A 164 -7.15 1.87 3.85
C ARG A 164 -7.00 3.17 4.65
N PHE A 165 -5.96 3.94 4.32
CA PHE A 165 -5.79 5.36 4.65
C PHE A 165 -5.86 6.24 3.39
#